data_AF-A0A4R1ZB77-F1
#
_entry.id   AF-A0A4R1ZB77-F1
#
_cell.length_a   1.000
_cell.length_b   1.000
_cell.length_c   1.000
_cell.angle_alpha   90.00
_cell.angle_beta   90.00
_cell.angle_gamma   90.00
#
_symmetry.space_group_name_H-M   'P 1'
#
loop_
_entity.id
_entity.type
_entity.pdbx_description
1 polymer ?
#
loop_
_entity_poly.entity_id
_entity_poly.type
_entity_poly.pdbx_seq_one_letter_code
_entity_poly.pdbx_strand_id
1 'polypeptide(L)'
;MKVWSLVPNINSMVIGLKNFDDDTDKVEFNGEPILNWEVIEMKTYKKNKLVDFPHFLSNILVMSEKARNLLNDYFSDYAQFLPIKHGKQTLFFINVTNVIDCLDYTRTEYVTMPSGKISHFKRLYFNKDQVENSLIFKTPEFANKKVFVTDKMKEIIEKSNLEGIEFNQEWDSDITKEIERKNSEAYEKKIFEIDQREGQKYAWSEAVELLEYNKALTSGKWKIQKNKQGTMVLGQLTFDFSYMWMNPIYLPPSLLDLQWKLDEKADI
;
A
#
# COMPACT_ATOMS: atom_id res chain seq x y z
N MET A 1 2.64 17.96 -6.11
CA MET A 1 3.64 17.13 -5.38
C MET A 1 2.89 16.09 -4.60
N LYS A 2 3.37 14.86 -4.63
CA LYS A 2 2.79 13.73 -3.92
C LYS A 2 3.77 13.16 -2.90
N VAL A 3 3.19 12.47 -1.93
CA VAL A 3 3.89 11.68 -0.93
C VAL A 3 3.45 10.24 -1.07
N TRP A 4 4.42 9.33 -1.00
CA TRP A 4 4.23 7.91 -1.19
C TRP A 4 4.75 7.16 0.03
N SER A 5 4.07 6.11 0.47
CA SER A 5 4.68 5.15 1.40
C SER A 5 5.41 4.06 0.63
N LEU A 6 6.59 3.68 1.10
CA LEU A 6 7.33 2.53 0.61
C LEU A 6 6.83 1.24 1.25
N VAL A 7 6.48 0.25 0.43
CA VAL A 7 6.13 -1.09 0.89
C VAL A 7 6.92 -2.16 0.15
N PRO A 8 7.35 -3.24 0.81
CA PRO A 8 8.02 -4.35 0.14
C PRO A 8 7.07 -5.03 -0.86
N ASN A 9 7.59 -5.39 -2.04
CA ASN A 9 6.82 -6.10 -3.05
C ASN A 9 6.46 -7.51 -2.56
N ILE A 10 5.24 -7.98 -2.81
CA ILE A 10 4.79 -9.33 -2.40
C ILE A 10 5.59 -10.48 -3.02
N ASN A 11 6.24 -10.22 -4.16
CA ASN A 11 7.11 -11.15 -4.87
C ASN A 11 8.59 -10.99 -4.49
N SER A 12 8.93 -10.18 -3.49
CA SER A 12 10.28 -10.09 -2.95
C SER A 12 10.68 -11.33 -2.15
N MET A 13 11.99 -11.57 -2.07
CA MET A 13 12.57 -12.51 -1.10
C MET A 13 12.11 -12.14 0.31
N VAL A 14 11.64 -13.12 1.08
CA VAL A 14 11.27 -12.90 2.48
C VAL A 14 12.39 -13.41 3.38
N ILE A 15 12.92 -12.53 4.21
CA ILE A 15 13.95 -12.82 5.21
C ILE A 15 13.42 -12.59 6.61
N GLY A 16 14.11 -13.08 7.62
CA GLY A 16 13.89 -12.65 9.00
C GLY A 16 14.98 -13.07 9.95
N LEU A 17 14.80 -12.70 11.21
CA LEU A 17 15.80 -12.89 12.26
C LEU A 17 16.12 -14.38 12.40
N LYS A 18 17.42 -14.71 12.44
CA LYS A 18 17.83 -16.08 12.72
C LYS A 18 17.47 -16.45 14.16
N ASN A 19 17.79 -15.56 15.11
CA ASN A 19 17.51 -15.67 16.55
C ASN A 19 16.44 -14.65 16.92
N PHE A 20 15.16 -15.02 16.76
CA PHE A 20 14.05 -14.08 16.96
C PHE A 20 14.00 -13.52 18.39
N ASP A 21 14.14 -14.38 19.40
CA ASP A 21 14.02 -14.00 20.81
C ASP A 21 15.12 -13.03 21.26
N ASP A 22 16.33 -13.16 20.70
CA ASP A 22 17.49 -12.34 21.09
C ASP A 22 17.58 -11.00 20.34
N ASP A 23 17.05 -10.94 19.12
CA ASP A 23 17.28 -9.82 18.20
C ASP A 23 16.03 -8.97 17.92
N THR A 24 14.84 -9.37 18.38
CA THR A 24 13.59 -8.62 18.10
C THR A 24 13.62 -7.18 18.62
N ASP A 25 14.14 -6.95 19.82
CA ASP A 25 14.20 -5.60 20.43
C ASP A 25 15.24 -4.71 19.74
N LYS A 26 16.16 -5.29 18.97
CA LYS A 26 17.21 -4.54 18.23
C LYS A 26 16.70 -3.94 16.93
N VAL A 27 15.54 -4.38 16.44
CA VAL A 27 14.95 -3.93 15.17
C VAL A 27 13.78 -2.95 15.39
N GLU A 28 13.92 -2.06 16.36
CA GLU A 28 13.00 -0.94 16.59
C GLU A 28 13.54 0.36 15.97
N PHE A 29 13.06 0.69 14.77
CA PHE A 29 13.48 1.92 14.08
C PHE A 29 12.43 3.01 14.27
N ASN A 30 12.59 3.81 15.32
CA ASN A 30 11.63 4.86 15.72
C ASN A 30 12.03 6.26 15.23
N GLY A 31 12.98 6.36 14.29
CA GLY A 31 13.47 7.64 13.79
C GLY A 31 14.67 8.21 14.53
N GLU A 32 15.17 7.50 15.53
CA GLU A 32 16.38 7.87 16.25
C GLU A 32 17.62 7.20 15.64
N PRO A 33 18.78 7.89 15.61
CA PRO A 33 20.04 7.26 15.21
C PRO A 33 20.45 6.13 16.16
N ILE A 34 20.90 5.02 15.59
CA ILE A 34 21.53 3.92 16.32
C ILE A 34 23.03 4.14 16.31
N LEU A 35 23.63 4.27 17.50
CA LEU A 35 25.06 4.53 17.67
C LEU A 35 25.89 3.23 17.69
N ASN A 36 25.36 2.19 18.32
CA ASN A 36 26.06 0.92 18.53
C ASN A 36 25.28 -0.21 17.83
N TRP A 37 25.52 -0.37 16.53
CA TRP A 37 24.89 -1.43 15.76
C TRP A 37 25.67 -2.74 15.86
N GLU A 38 24.99 -3.78 16.34
CA GLU A 38 25.50 -5.15 16.29
C GLU A 38 24.95 -5.85 15.04
N VAL A 39 25.83 -6.50 14.28
CA VAL A 39 25.43 -7.20 13.05
C VAL A 39 24.54 -8.39 13.39
N ILE A 40 23.30 -8.33 12.91
CA ILE A 40 22.29 -9.38 13.07
C ILE A 40 22.39 -10.39 11.93
N GLU A 41 22.25 -11.68 12.26
CA GLU A 41 22.19 -12.75 11.27
C GLU A 41 20.74 -13.03 10.83
N MET A 42 20.54 -13.07 9.52
CA MET A 42 19.25 -13.25 8.87
C MET A 42 19.16 -14.63 8.21
N LYS A 43 17.95 -15.19 8.17
CA LYS A 43 17.60 -16.39 7.41
C LYS A 43 16.54 -16.11 6.35
N THR A 44 16.52 -16.90 5.29
CA THR A 44 15.46 -16.83 4.27
C THR A 44 14.24 -17.64 4.70
N TYR A 45 13.07 -17.02 4.68
CA TYR A 45 11.78 -17.72 4.83
C TYR A 45 11.17 -18.09 3.48
N LYS A 46 11.24 -17.21 2.49
CA LYS A 46 10.74 -17.45 1.13
C LYS A 46 11.75 -16.99 0.10
N LYS A 47 12.18 -17.93 -0.75
CA LYS A 47 13.01 -17.61 -1.93
C LYS A 47 12.12 -17.06 -3.03
N ASN A 48 12.54 -15.95 -3.62
CA ASN A 48 11.82 -15.20 -4.63
C ASN A 48 12.83 -14.42 -5.50
N LYS A 49 12.38 -13.89 -6.64
CA LYS A 49 13.29 -13.30 -7.65
C LYS A 49 13.71 -11.86 -7.36
N LEU A 50 12.84 -11.07 -6.74
CA LEU A 50 13.14 -9.66 -6.45
C LEU A 50 13.97 -9.60 -5.15
N VAL A 51 15.22 -9.16 -5.27
CA VAL A 51 16.23 -9.27 -4.21
C VAL A 51 16.84 -7.92 -3.79
N ASP A 52 16.58 -6.84 -4.54
CA ASP A 52 17.15 -5.53 -4.22
C ASP A 52 16.50 -4.90 -2.99
N PHE A 53 15.21 -5.15 -2.77
CA PHE A 53 14.49 -4.83 -1.53
C PHE A 53 13.77 -6.07 -0.95
N PRO A 54 14.46 -6.91 -0.17
CA PRO A 54 13.84 -8.06 0.49
C PRO A 54 12.77 -7.64 1.50
N HIS A 55 11.72 -8.44 1.61
CA HIS A 55 10.69 -8.28 2.63
C HIS A 55 11.18 -8.85 3.97
N PHE A 56 11.12 -8.06 5.04
CA PHE A 56 11.38 -8.50 6.40
C PHE A 56 10.15 -8.32 7.29
N LEU A 57 9.81 -7.06 7.55
CA LEU A 57 8.58 -6.61 8.22
C LEU A 57 8.04 -5.43 7.43
N SER A 58 6.73 -5.18 7.47
CA SER A 58 6.09 -4.14 6.66
C SER A 58 6.57 -2.72 6.96
N ASN A 59 7.16 -2.49 8.12
CA ASN A 59 7.63 -1.21 8.62
C ASN A 59 9.15 -1.00 8.51
N ILE A 60 9.91 -2.01 8.10
CA ILE A 60 11.37 -1.97 8.06
C ILE A 60 11.86 -2.30 6.66
N LEU A 61 12.53 -1.32 6.05
CA LEU A 61 13.13 -1.48 4.74
C LEU A 61 14.48 -2.20 4.85
N VAL A 62 14.68 -3.16 3.96
CA VAL A 62 15.94 -3.85 3.75
C VAL A 62 16.37 -3.62 2.32
N MET A 63 17.65 -3.40 2.08
CA MET A 63 18.20 -3.24 0.74
C MET A 63 19.44 -4.10 0.52
N SER A 64 19.66 -4.49 -0.74
CA SER A 64 20.90 -5.12 -1.21
C SER A 64 22.06 -4.12 -1.21
N GLU A 65 23.28 -4.62 -1.27
CA GLU A 65 24.47 -3.78 -1.46
C GLU A 65 24.43 -2.98 -2.77
N LYS A 66 23.88 -3.57 -3.85
CA LYS A 66 23.65 -2.87 -5.12
C LYS A 66 22.70 -1.66 -4.92
N ALA A 67 21.57 -1.87 -4.27
CA ALA A 67 20.58 -0.83 -4.00
C ALA A 67 21.17 0.27 -3.11
N ARG A 68 21.92 -0.11 -2.06
CA ARG A 68 22.64 0.83 -1.20
C ARG A 68 23.58 1.72 -2.02
N ASN A 69 24.41 1.13 -2.89
CA ASN A 69 25.40 1.89 -3.65
C ASN A 69 24.75 2.90 -4.61
N LEU A 70 23.60 2.56 -5.21
CA LEU A 70 22.87 3.45 -6.12
C LEU A 70 22.11 4.57 -5.38
N LEU A 71 21.65 4.31 -4.16
CA LEU A 71 20.79 5.22 -3.40
C LEU A 71 21.52 5.99 -2.30
N ASN A 72 22.79 5.69 -2.04
CA ASN A 72 23.57 6.26 -0.94
C ASN A 72 23.52 7.79 -0.89
N ASP A 73 23.75 8.45 -2.02
CA ASP A 73 23.85 9.91 -2.09
C ASP A 73 22.50 10.60 -1.85
N TYR A 74 21.39 9.88 -2.01
CA TYR A 74 20.04 10.39 -1.79
C TYR A 74 19.50 10.10 -0.38
N PHE A 75 20.04 9.08 0.29
CA PHE A 75 19.57 8.60 1.59
C PHE A 75 20.49 9.02 2.75
N SER A 76 21.77 9.27 2.49
CA SER A 76 22.80 9.45 3.52
C SER A 76 22.49 10.56 4.54
N ASP A 77 21.84 11.64 4.10
CA ASP A 77 21.42 12.74 4.99
C ASP A 77 20.17 12.40 5.82
N TYR A 78 19.42 11.36 5.44
CA TYR A 78 18.09 11.07 5.98
C TYR A 78 17.98 9.73 6.71
N ALA A 79 18.95 8.85 6.53
CA ALA A 79 18.90 7.48 7.02
C ALA A 79 20.27 6.89 7.31
N GLN A 80 20.33 5.99 8.29
CA GLN A 80 21.47 5.13 8.55
C GLN A 80 21.30 3.77 7.88
N PHE A 81 22.38 3.29 7.28
CA PHE A 81 22.45 1.94 6.73
C PHE A 81 23.12 1.00 7.74
N LEU A 82 22.35 0.07 8.27
CA LEU A 82 22.78 -0.84 9.33
C LEU A 82 23.04 -2.23 8.73
N PRO A 83 24.31 -2.70 8.67
CA PRO A 83 24.66 -3.92 7.97
C PRO A 83 24.10 -5.17 8.68
N ILE A 84 23.52 -6.09 7.90
CA ILE A 84 23.05 -7.39 8.37
C ILE A 84 23.66 -8.51 7.54
N LYS A 85 23.84 -9.67 8.17
CA LYS A 85 24.42 -10.85 7.53
C LYS A 85 23.33 -11.78 7.01
N HIS A 86 23.30 -12.03 5.70
CA HIS A 86 22.38 -12.98 5.08
C HIS A 86 23.18 -14.06 4.34
N GLY A 87 23.50 -15.14 5.04
CA GLY A 87 24.39 -16.19 4.52
C GLY A 87 25.80 -15.65 4.25
N LYS A 88 26.19 -15.60 2.96
CA LYS A 88 27.47 -15.03 2.49
C LYS A 88 27.35 -13.59 2.01
N GLN A 89 26.14 -13.05 1.98
CA GLN A 89 25.85 -11.70 1.49
C GLN A 89 25.66 -10.73 2.66
N THR A 90 25.98 -9.46 2.41
CA THR A 90 25.64 -8.36 3.29
C THR A 90 24.43 -7.63 2.72
N LEU A 91 23.40 -7.46 3.55
CA LEU A 91 22.27 -6.59 3.27
C LEU A 91 22.30 -5.43 4.27
N PHE A 92 21.39 -4.47 4.12
CA PHE A 92 21.32 -3.32 5.00
C PHE A 92 19.88 -3.06 5.42
N PHE A 93 19.65 -2.95 6.73
CA PHE A 93 18.48 -2.25 7.23
C PHE A 93 18.62 -0.74 6.95
N ILE A 94 17.51 -0.10 6.62
CA ILE A 94 17.44 1.36 6.48
C ILE A 94 16.75 1.93 7.71
N ASN A 95 17.51 2.51 8.62
CA ASN A 95 16.97 3.29 9.73
C ASN A 95 16.81 4.74 9.28
N VAL A 96 15.62 5.11 8.80
CA VAL A 96 15.29 6.50 8.44
C VAL A 96 15.22 7.33 9.72
N THR A 97 16.14 8.27 9.88
CA THR A 97 16.27 9.15 11.05
C THR A 97 15.66 10.52 10.82
N ASN A 98 15.29 10.85 9.58
CA ASN A 98 14.58 12.08 9.27
C ASN A 98 13.10 11.98 9.67
N VAL A 99 12.75 12.47 10.86
CA VAL A 99 11.37 12.53 11.35
C VAL A 99 10.85 13.96 11.25
N ILE A 100 9.75 14.16 10.52
CA ILE A 100 9.15 15.47 10.27
C ILE A 100 7.71 15.46 10.79
N ASP A 101 7.41 16.34 11.75
CA ASP A 101 6.03 16.60 12.18
C ASP A 101 5.34 17.49 11.12
N CYS A 102 4.62 16.83 10.20
CA CYS A 102 4.10 17.47 9.00
C CYS A 102 2.66 17.14 8.65
N LEU A 103 1.91 16.49 9.54
CA LEU A 103 0.50 16.22 9.29
C LEU A 103 -0.36 17.46 9.57
N ASP A 104 -1.24 17.79 8.62
CA ASP A 104 -2.29 18.78 8.81
C ASP A 104 -3.49 18.11 9.48
N TYR A 105 -3.57 18.22 10.80
CA TYR A 105 -4.66 17.66 11.60
C TYR A 105 -6.03 18.29 11.33
N THR A 106 -6.10 19.46 10.69
CA THR A 106 -7.39 20.08 10.30
C THR A 106 -8.00 19.41 9.05
N ARG A 107 -7.19 18.64 8.32
CA ARG A 107 -7.60 17.93 7.10
C ARG A 107 -7.47 16.43 7.22
N THR A 108 -6.49 15.94 7.97
CA THR A 108 -6.25 14.52 8.23
C THR A 108 -7.48 13.87 8.84
N GLU A 109 -7.92 12.77 8.23
CA GLU A 109 -9.06 11.99 8.69
C GLU A 109 -8.55 10.81 9.51
N TYR A 110 -8.99 10.73 10.76
CA TYR A 110 -8.60 9.67 11.68
C TYR A 110 -9.77 9.30 12.59
N VAL A 111 -9.72 8.08 13.13
CA VAL A 111 -10.71 7.59 14.09
C VAL A 111 -10.06 7.52 15.46
N THR A 112 -10.73 8.08 16.47
CA THR A 112 -10.29 7.99 17.86
C THR A 112 -11.05 6.91 18.61
N MET A 113 -10.37 6.25 19.54
CA MET A 113 -10.99 5.40 20.55
C MET A 113 -11.73 6.27 21.58
N PRO A 114 -12.63 5.69 22.41
CA PRO A 114 -13.24 6.41 23.53
C PRO A 114 -12.24 7.03 24.51
N SER A 115 -11.01 6.49 24.58
CA SER A 115 -9.90 7.03 25.37
C SER A 115 -9.26 8.30 24.80
N GLY A 116 -9.71 8.78 23.64
CA GLY A 116 -9.11 9.91 22.92
C GLY A 116 -7.86 9.57 22.10
N LYS A 117 -7.32 8.35 22.24
CA LYS A 117 -6.18 7.89 21.42
C LYS A 117 -6.63 7.64 19.98
N ILE A 118 -5.78 8.01 19.02
CA ILE A 118 -6.00 7.68 17.61
C ILE A 118 -5.92 6.15 17.44
N SER A 119 -6.99 5.57 16.90
CA SER A 119 -7.08 4.15 16.56
C SER A 119 -6.43 3.87 15.21
N HIS A 120 -6.82 4.61 14.17
CA HIS A 120 -6.28 4.49 12.83
C HIS A 120 -6.52 5.76 12.01
N PHE A 121 -5.67 5.96 11.00
CA PHE A 121 -5.81 7.03 10.02
C PHE A 121 -6.55 6.51 8.79
N LYS A 122 -7.54 7.26 8.32
CA LYS A 122 -8.28 6.98 7.08
C LYS A 122 -7.63 7.66 5.89
N ARG A 123 -7.20 8.92 6.06
CA ARG A 123 -6.55 9.72 5.02
C ARG A 123 -5.56 10.70 5.64
N LEU A 124 -4.38 10.81 5.05
CA LEU A 124 -3.31 11.67 5.50
C LEU A 124 -3.27 12.95 4.66
N TYR A 125 -3.05 14.10 5.31
CA TYR A 125 -2.73 15.35 4.63
C TYR A 125 -1.44 15.89 5.19
N PHE A 126 -0.51 16.21 4.30
CA PHE A 126 0.78 16.75 4.66
C PHE A 126 0.81 18.26 4.43
N ASN A 127 1.52 18.98 5.30
CA ASN A 127 1.90 20.37 5.07
C ASN A 127 3.04 20.39 4.04
N LYS A 128 2.71 20.79 2.81
CA LYS A 128 3.63 20.75 1.66
C LYS A 128 5.00 21.37 1.98
N ASP A 129 4.98 22.57 2.55
CA ASP A 129 6.19 23.37 2.81
C ASP A 129 7.16 22.68 3.79
N GLN A 130 6.66 21.77 4.64
CA GLN A 130 7.49 21.02 5.58
C GLN A 130 8.17 19.79 4.95
N VAL A 131 7.63 19.27 3.83
CA VAL A 131 8.11 18.01 3.22
C VAL A 131 8.74 18.18 1.83
N GLU A 132 8.53 19.30 1.15
CA GLU A 132 8.94 19.50 -0.25
C GLU A 132 10.45 19.47 -0.51
N ASN A 133 11.23 19.74 0.55
CA ASN A 133 12.69 19.73 0.53
C ASN A 133 13.29 18.40 1.04
N SER A 134 12.45 17.47 1.48
CA SER A 134 12.86 16.12 1.90
C SER A 134 12.77 15.13 0.73
N LEU A 135 13.57 14.06 0.79
CA LEU A 135 13.46 12.92 -0.13
C LEU A 135 12.77 11.73 0.52
N ILE A 136 13.16 11.43 1.75
CA ILE A 136 12.68 10.32 2.56
C ILE A 136 12.53 10.77 4.00
N PHE A 137 11.42 10.38 4.64
CA PHE A 137 11.12 10.79 6.00
C PHE A 137 10.13 9.84 6.68
N LYS A 138 9.97 10.04 7.98
CA LYS A 138 8.91 9.48 8.82
C LYS A 138 8.13 10.63 9.45
N THR A 139 6.93 10.34 9.96
CA THR A 139 6.20 11.28 10.83
C THR A 139 6.13 10.70 12.25
N PRO A 140 5.91 11.52 13.29
CA PRO A 140 5.82 11.04 14.67
C PRO A 140 4.80 9.90 14.87
N GLU A 141 3.67 9.96 14.15
CA GLU A 141 2.56 9.00 14.24
C GLU A 141 2.90 7.63 13.64
N PHE A 142 3.84 7.61 12.69
CA PHE A 142 4.23 6.45 11.92
C PHE A 142 5.71 6.11 12.04
N ALA A 143 6.40 6.66 13.04
CA ALA A 143 7.83 6.53 13.23
C ALA A 143 8.30 5.06 13.21
N ASN A 144 7.49 4.15 13.73
CA ASN A 144 7.73 2.71 13.77
C ASN A 144 6.91 1.89 12.75
N LYS A 145 6.23 2.53 11.79
CA LYS A 145 5.22 1.87 10.95
C LYS A 145 5.38 2.10 9.46
N LYS A 146 5.68 3.34 9.05
CA LYS A 146 5.71 3.71 7.63
C LYS A 146 6.91 4.58 7.33
N VAL A 147 7.46 4.39 6.15
CA VAL A 147 8.47 5.27 5.56
C VAL A 147 7.82 5.99 4.38
N PHE A 148 7.94 7.30 4.36
CA PHE A 148 7.40 8.16 3.31
C PHE A 148 8.51 8.68 2.42
N VAL A 149 8.20 8.85 1.14
CA VAL A 149 9.08 9.45 0.14
C VAL A 149 8.33 10.46 -0.71
N THR A 150 9.06 11.44 -1.24
CA THR A 150 8.51 12.42 -2.18
C THR A 150 8.56 11.91 -3.62
N ASP A 151 7.83 12.58 -4.53
CA ASP A 151 7.89 12.28 -5.98
C ASP A 151 9.33 12.21 -6.50
N LYS A 152 10.19 13.14 -6.08
CA LYS A 152 11.60 13.20 -6.48
C LYS A 152 12.32 11.88 -6.18
N MET A 153 12.16 11.38 -4.96
CA MET A 153 12.79 10.13 -4.52
C MET A 153 12.18 8.91 -5.21
N LYS A 154 10.86 8.88 -5.41
CA LYS A 154 10.18 7.84 -6.18
C LYS A 154 10.77 7.73 -7.59
N GLU A 155 10.91 8.85 -8.30
CA GLU A 155 11.49 8.87 -9.65
C GLU A 155 12.93 8.35 -9.69
N ILE A 156 13.74 8.68 -8.68
CA ILE A 156 15.13 8.20 -8.59
C ILE A 156 15.16 6.67 -8.45
N ILE A 157 14.32 6.10 -7.59
CA ILE A 157 14.24 4.64 -7.40
C ILE A 157 13.76 3.95 -8.68
N GLU A 158 12.71 4.48 -9.32
CA GLU A 158 12.17 3.93 -10.57
C GLU A 158 13.21 3.96 -11.69
N LYS A 159 13.98 5.05 -11.83
CA LYS A 159 15.07 5.17 -12.82
C LYS A 159 16.26 4.25 -12.54
N SER A 160 16.40 3.76 -11.30
CA SER A 160 17.52 2.90 -10.90
C SER A 160 17.33 1.42 -11.29
N ASN A 161 16.17 1.04 -11.87
CA ASN A 161 15.83 -0.35 -12.18
C ASN A 161 16.07 -1.32 -11.01
N LEU A 162 15.78 -0.85 -9.80
CA LEU A 162 15.82 -1.67 -8.58
C LEU A 162 14.47 -2.36 -8.40
N GLU A 163 14.51 -3.61 -7.94
CA GLU A 163 13.32 -4.44 -7.80
C GLU A 163 12.96 -4.72 -6.34
N GLY A 164 11.69 -5.02 -6.09
CA GLY A 164 11.24 -5.53 -4.80
C GLY A 164 10.63 -4.49 -3.85
N ILE A 165 10.35 -3.30 -4.35
CA ILE A 165 9.65 -2.23 -3.63
C ILE A 165 8.46 -1.73 -4.44
N GLU A 166 7.41 -1.32 -3.76
CA GLU A 166 6.20 -0.71 -4.33
C GLU A 166 5.90 0.61 -3.61
N PHE A 167 5.11 1.45 -4.27
CA PHE A 167 4.75 2.78 -3.80
C PHE A 167 3.23 2.88 -3.68
N ASN A 168 2.74 3.23 -2.48
CA ASN A 168 1.34 3.61 -2.31
C ASN A 168 1.25 5.13 -2.22
N GLN A 169 0.41 5.76 -3.04
CA GLN A 169 0.17 7.19 -2.95
C GLN A 169 -0.59 7.48 -1.65
N GLU A 170 0.02 8.23 -0.74
CA GLU A 170 -0.59 8.58 0.55
C GLU A 170 -1.20 9.98 0.52
N TRP A 171 -0.67 10.87 -0.32
CA TRP A 171 -1.15 12.25 -0.46
C TRP A 171 -0.74 12.89 -1.78
N ASP A 172 -1.56 13.83 -2.26
CA ASP A 172 -1.32 14.66 -3.43
C ASP A 172 -1.70 16.11 -3.12
N SER A 173 -0.74 17.04 -3.23
CA SER A 173 -0.96 18.46 -2.96
C SER A 173 -1.96 19.11 -3.91
N ASP A 174 -2.16 18.52 -5.09
CA ASP A 174 -2.99 19.10 -6.14
C ASP A 174 -4.46 18.68 -5.96
N ILE A 175 -4.71 17.68 -5.09
CA ILE A 175 -6.03 17.23 -4.67
C ILE A 175 -6.50 18.09 -3.49
N THR A 176 -7.45 18.99 -3.76
CA THR A 176 -8.10 19.81 -2.71
C THR A 176 -9.28 19.07 -2.09
N LYS A 177 -9.67 19.48 -0.85
CA LYS A 177 -10.90 18.98 -0.20
C LYS A 177 -12.14 19.10 -1.09
N GLU A 178 -12.22 20.16 -1.89
CA GLU A 178 -13.33 20.37 -2.82
C GLU A 178 -13.32 19.39 -4.00
N ILE A 179 -12.13 19.09 -4.54
CA ILE A 179 -11.97 18.06 -5.58
C ILE A 179 -12.35 16.69 -5.02
N GLU A 180 -11.92 16.37 -3.79
CA GLU A 180 -12.26 15.10 -3.14
C GLU A 180 -13.75 14.98 -2.88
N ARG A 181 -14.38 16.04 -2.36
CA ARG A 181 -15.83 16.10 -2.16
C ARG A 181 -16.56 15.85 -3.48
N LYS A 182 -16.18 16.54 -4.55
CA LYS A 182 -16.76 16.33 -5.89
C LYS A 182 -16.56 14.90 -6.38
N ASN A 183 -15.38 14.31 -6.20
CA ASN A 183 -15.09 12.94 -6.60
C ASN A 183 -15.94 11.94 -5.80
N SER A 184 -16.08 12.13 -4.50
CA SER A 184 -16.94 11.32 -3.64
C SER A 184 -18.42 11.45 -4.02
N GLU A 185 -18.91 12.66 -4.28
CA GLU A 185 -20.29 12.89 -4.73
C GLU A 185 -20.55 12.26 -6.09
N ALA A 186 -19.61 12.36 -7.03
CA ALA A 186 -19.71 11.74 -8.33
C ALA A 186 -19.68 10.20 -8.22
N TYR A 187 -18.89 9.65 -7.31
CA TYR A 187 -18.82 8.21 -7.02
C TYR A 187 -20.11 7.67 -6.44
N GLU A 188 -20.66 8.32 -5.41
CA GLU A 188 -21.95 7.95 -4.82
C GLU A 188 -23.09 8.09 -5.83
N LYS A 189 -23.08 9.16 -6.63
CA LYS A 189 -24.03 9.33 -7.74
C LYS A 189 -23.91 8.18 -8.75
N LYS A 190 -22.70 7.74 -9.09
CA LYS A 190 -22.49 6.64 -10.02
C LYS A 190 -23.02 5.31 -9.48
N ILE A 191 -22.79 5.02 -8.20
CA ILE A 191 -23.35 3.86 -7.50
C ILE A 191 -24.88 3.93 -7.54
N PHE A 192 -25.45 5.08 -7.21
CA PHE A 192 -26.90 5.28 -7.25
C PHE A 192 -27.47 5.05 -8.66
N GLU A 193 -26.82 5.54 -9.71
CA GLU A 193 -27.22 5.29 -11.11
C GLU A 193 -27.19 3.79 -11.47
N ILE A 194 -26.17 3.05 -11.03
CA ILE A 194 -26.09 1.59 -11.21
C ILE A 194 -27.28 0.91 -10.53
N ASP A 195 -27.57 1.28 -9.27
CA ASP A 195 -28.65 0.69 -8.49
C ASP A 195 -30.05 1.10 -8.95
N GLN A 196 -30.19 2.21 -9.66
CA GLN A 196 -31.46 2.66 -10.26
C GLN A 196 -31.67 2.15 -11.69
N ARG A 197 -30.66 1.54 -12.32
CA ARG A 197 -30.81 0.97 -13.68
C ARG A 197 -32.02 0.04 -13.77
N GLU A 198 -32.86 0.21 -14.77
CA GLU A 198 -33.98 -0.70 -15.01
C GLU A 198 -33.47 -2.13 -15.32
N GLY A 199 -34.19 -3.13 -14.82
CA GLY A 199 -33.85 -4.53 -15.04
C GLY A 199 -34.32 -5.43 -13.91
N GLN A 200 -34.40 -6.72 -14.22
CA GLN A 200 -34.67 -7.75 -13.22
C GLN A 200 -33.55 -7.77 -12.19
N LYS A 201 -33.95 -7.87 -10.91
CA LYS A 201 -33.05 -8.07 -9.79
C LYS A 201 -32.94 -9.56 -9.51
N TYR A 202 -31.72 -10.02 -9.29
CA TYR A 202 -31.37 -11.39 -9.00
C TYR A 202 -30.75 -11.49 -7.62
N ALA A 203 -31.12 -12.52 -6.87
CA ALA A 203 -30.40 -12.91 -5.67
C ALA A 203 -29.01 -13.45 -6.05
N TRP A 204 -28.11 -13.56 -5.07
CA TRP A 204 -26.75 -14.05 -5.30
C TRP A 204 -26.70 -15.41 -6.02
N SER A 205 -27.53 -16.37 -5.61
CA SER A 205 -27.55 -17.71 -6.23
C SER A 205 -27.90 -17.67 -7.71
N GLU A 206 -28.88 -16.85 -8.08
CA GLU A 206 -29.32 -16.66 -9.47
C GLU A 206 -28.25 -15.89 -10.27
N ALA A 207 -27.63 -14.90 -9.65
CA ALA A 207 -26.55 -14.12 -10.25
C ALA A 207 -25.35 -15.01 -10.61
N VAL A 208 -24.96 -15.93 -9.71
CA VAL A 208 -23.89 -16.90 -9.95
C VAL A 208 -24.27 -17.88 -11.07
N GLU A 209 -25.52 -18.35 -11.12
CA GLU A 209 -25.99 -19.20 -12.21
C GLU A 209 -25.89 -18.49 -13.57
N LEU A 210 -26.24 -17.20 -13.62
CA LEU A 210 -26.11 -16.40 -14.84
C LEU A 210 -24.67 -16.24 -15.34
N LEU A 211 -23.67 -16.41 -14.47
CA LEU A 211 -22.25 -16.43 -14.89
C LEU A 211 -21.91 -17.64 -15.77
N GLU A 212 -22.60 -18.77 -15.59
CA GLU A 212 -22.43 -19.95 -16.45
C GLU A 212 -22.86 -19.66 -17.90
N TYR A 213 -23.80 -18.72 -18.07
CA TYR A 213 -24.24 -18.20 -19.36
C TYR A 213 -23.40 -17.01 -19.85
N ASN A 214 -22.19 -16.85 -19.31
CA ASN A 214 -21.22 -15.82 -19.67
C ASN A 214 -21.75 -14.39 -19.52
N LYS A 215 -22.67 -14.17 -18.57
CA LYS A 215 -23.20 -12.84 -18.23
C LYS A 215 -22.29 -12.12 -17.23
N ALA A 216 -22.44 -10.81 -17.18
CA ALA A 216 -21.89 -9.96 -16.13
C ALA A 216 -23.04 -9.35 -15.33
N LEU A 217 -22.82 -9.16 -14.03
CA LEU A 217 -23.80 -8.56 -13.14
C LEU A 217 -23.18 -7.52 -12.24
N THR A 218 -23.97 -6.50 -11.87
CA THR A 218 -23.56 -5.41 -10.96
C THR A 218 -24.54 -5.25 -9.80
N SER A 219 -24.02 -4.76 -8.67
CA SER A 219 -24.80 -4.29 -7.53
C SER A 219 -23.98 -3.25 -6.75
N GLY A 220 -24.49 -2.03 -6.68
CA GLY A 220 -23.78 -0.87 -6.14
C GLY A 220 -22.38 -0.71 -6.75
N LYS A 221 -21.36 -0.84 -5.90
CA LYS A 221 -19.95 -0.75 -6.31
C LYS A 221 -19.34 -2.07 -6.82
N TRP A 222 -20.10 -3.16 -6.81
CA TRP A 222 -19.58 -4.50 -7.14
C TRP A 222 -20.01 -4.94 -8.53
N LYS A 223 -19.12 -5.68 -9.19
CA LYS A 223 -19.37 -6.37 -10.45
C LYS A 223 -18.85 -7.80 -10.39
N ILE A 224 -19.58 -8.75 -10.97
CA ILE A 224 -19.14 -10.14 -11.12
C ILE A 224 -19.25 -10.56 -12.58
N GLN A 225 -18.26 -11.32 -13.05
CA GLN A 225 -18.28 -11.96 -14.37
C GLN A 225 -17.23 -13.09 -14.44
N LYS A 226 -17.25 -13.90 -15.50
CA LYS A 226 -16.14 -14.81 -15.83
C LYS A 226 -15.09 -14.11 -16.71
N ASN A 227 -13.81 -14.27 -16.38
CA ASN A 227 -12.70 -13.84 -17.23
C ASN A 227 -12.52 -14.77 -18.46
N LYS A 228 -11.53 -14.50 -19.32
CA LYS A 228 -11.20 -15.32 -20.50
C LYS A 228 -10.90 -16.79 -20.19
N GLN A 229 -10.45 -17.10 -18.97
CA GLN A 229 -10.19 -18.47 -18.51
C GLN A 229 -11.43 -19.16 -17.92
N GLY A 230 -12.57 -18.48 -17.87
CA GLY A 230 -13.82 -19.03 -17.30
C GLY A 230 -13.90 -18.94 -15.78
N THR A 231 -12.94 -18.28 -15.12
CA THR A 231 -12.93 -18.09 -13.67
C THR A 231 -13.76 -16.88 -13.29
N MET A 232 -14.59 -17.01 -12.26
CA MET A 232 -15.32 -15.86 -11.69
C MET A 232 -14.34 -14.86 -11.08
N VAL A 233 -14.51 -13.60 -11.45
CA VAL A 233 -13.76 -12.47 -10.90
C VAL A 233 -14.74 -11.47 -10.30
N LEU A 234 -14.29 -10.81 -9.23
CA LEU A 234 -15.00 -9.74 -8.55
C LEU A 234 -14.35 -8.41 -8.95
N GLY A 235 -15.15 -7.46 -9.40
CA GLY A 235 -14.75 -6.10 -9.73
C GLY A 235 -15.26 -5.15 -8.66
N GLN A 236 -14.40 -4.27 -8.16
CA GLN A 236 -14.80 -3.14 -7.32
C GLN A 236 -14.69 -1.83 -8.11
N LEU A 237 -15.77 -1.04 -8.13
CA LEU A 237 -15.82 0.26 -8.79
C LEU A 237 -14.85 1.23 -8.11
N THR A 238 -14.03 1.90 -8.91
CA THR A 238 -13.03 2.91 -8.50
C THR A 238 -13.54 4.34 -8.74
N PHE A 239 -12.84 5.35 -8.19
CA PHE A 239 -13.23 6.75 -8.33
C PHE A 239 -13.17 7.30 -9.77
N ASP A 240 -12.42 6.65 -10.66
CA ASP A 240 -12.39 6.93 -12.11
C ASP A 240 -13.48 6.18 -12.90
N PHE A 241 -14.38 5.49 -12.18
CA PHE A 241 -15.48 4.68 -12.71
C PHE A 241 -15.06 3.45 -13.53
N SER A 242 -13.81 3.04 -13.42
CA SER A 242 -13.37 1.71 -13.88
C SER A 242 -13.63 0.64 -12.81
N TYR A 243 -13.31 -0.62 -13.12
CA TYR A 243 -13.39 -1.72 -12.16
C TYR A 243 -12.00 -2.29 -11.90
N MET A 244 -11.61 -2.31 -10.64
CA MET A 244 -10.45 -3.07 -10.17
C MET A 244 -10.86 -4.52 -9.98
N TRP A 245 -10.28 -5.43 -10.76
CA TRP A 245 -10.63 -6.85 -10.77
C TRP A 245 -9.74 -7.68 -9.86
N MET A 246 -10.36 -8.59 -9.10
CA MET A 246 -9.69 -9.52 -8.21
C MET A 246 -10.22 -10.94 -8.40
N ASN A 247 -9.34 -11.93 -8.24
CA ASN A 247 -9.72 -13.33 -8.10
C ASN A 247 -9.96 -13.62 -6.61
N PRO A 248 -11.22 -13.70 -6.14
CA PRO A 248 -11.50 -13.75 -4.72
C PRO A 248 -11.14 -15.14 -4.14
N ILE A 249 -10.18 -15.16 -3.22
CA ILE A 249 -9.94 -16.34 -2.35
C ILE A 249 -11.05 -16.44 -1.28
N TYR A 250 -11.67 -15.32 -0.95
CA TYR A 250 -12.78 -15.18 -0.02
C TYR A 250 -13.81 -14.19 -0.57
N LEU A 251 -15.10 -14.53 -0.48
CA LEU A 251 -16.21 -13.64 -0.83
C LEU A 251 -16.79 -13.03 0.45
N PRO A 252 -16.80 -11.69 0.58
CA PRO A 252 -17.45 -11.03 1.70
C PRO A 252 -18.93 -11.45 1.82
N PRO A 253 -19.42 -11.87 3.00
CA PRO A 253 -20.80 -12.31 3.19
C PRO A 253 -21.83 -11.25 2.79
N SER A 254 -21.48 -9.96 2.92
CA SER A 254 -22.32 -8.85 2.50
C SER A 254 -22.69 -8.87 1.02
N LEU A 255 -21.94 -9.57 0.15
CA LEU A 255 -22.29 -9.73 -1.27
C LEU A 255 -23.52 -10.62 -1.49
N LEU A 256 -23.79 -11.53 -0.56
CA LEU A 256 -24.88 -12.50 -0.66
C LEU A 256 -26.25 -11.84 -0.50
N ASP A 257 -26.30 -10.75 0.27
CA ASP A 257 -27.51 -9.99 0.55
C ASP A 257 -27.83 -8.94 -0.53
N LEU A 258 -26.93 -8.75 -1.50
CA LEU A 258 -27.09 -7.78 -2.56
C LEU A 258 -28.08 -8.24 -3.64
N GLN A 259 -28.70 -7.26 -4.29
CA GLN A 259 -29.57 -7.46 -5.44
C GLN A 259 -28.80 -7.14 -6.72
N TRP A 260 -28.62 -8.15 -7.56
CA TRP A 260 -27.76 -8.09 -8.74
C TRP A 260 -28.57 -7.82 -10.00
N LYS A 261 -28.00 -7.08 -10.95
CA LYS A 261 -28.62 -6.79 -12.25
C LYS A 261 -27.65 -7.10 -13.38
N LEU A 262 -28.19 -7.50 -14.52
CA LEU A 262 -27.39 -7.72 -15.73
C LEU A 262 -26.66 -6.43 -16.14
N ASP A 263 -25.42 -6.60 -16.55
CA ASP A 263 -24.55 -5.55 -17.05
C ASP A 263 -23.75 -6.03 -18.27
N GLU A 264 -23.15 -5.08 -18.98
CA GLU A 264 -22.25 -5.39 -20.09
C GLU A 264 -20.98 -6.07 -19.59
N LYS A 265 -20.47 -7.03 -20.36
CA LYS A 265 -19.27 -7.76 -19.99
C LYS A 265 -18.02 -6.89 -20.25
N ALA A 266 -17.14 -6.80 -19.27
CA ALA A 266 -15.81 -6.20 -19.46
C ALA A 266 -14.87 -7.16 -20.18
N ASP A 267 -13.93 -6.64 -20.99
CA ASP A 267 -12.92 -7.45 -21.68
C ASP A 267 -11.72 -7.73 -20.76
N ILE A 268 -11.80 -8.84 -20.01
CA ILE A 268 -10.82 -9.30 -19.01
C ILE A 268 -10.66 -10.82 -19.01
#